data_AF-W1Y318-F1
#
_entry.id   AF-W1Y318-F1
#
_cell.length_a   1.000
_cell.length_b   1.000
_cell.length_c   1.000
_cell.angle_alpha   90.00
_cell.angle_beta   90.00
_cell.angle_gamma   90.00
#
_symmetry.space_group_name_H-M   'P 1'
#
loop_
_entity.id
_entity.type
_entity.pdbx_description
1 polymer ?
#
loop_
_entity_poly.entity_id
_entity_poly.type
_entity_poly.pdbx_seq_one_letter_code
_entity_poly.pdbx_strand_id
1 'polypeptide(L)' 'MNVIAILNHMGVYFKEEPIRELHRALERLNFQIVYPNDRDDLLKLIE' A
#
# COMPACT_ATOMS: atom_id res chain seq x y z
N MET A 1 -8.68 12.89 -4.50
CA MET A 1 -7.77 11.80 -4.88
C MET A 1 -7.65 10.88 -3.67
N ASN A 2 -8.12 9.63 -3.75
CA ASN A 2 -8.21 8.77 -2.58
C ASN A 2 -7.01 7.84 -2.55
N VAL A 3 -5.96 8.24 -1.84
CA VAL A 3 -4.71 7.49 -1.72
C VAL A 3 -4.74 6.66 -0.44
N ILE A 4 -4.34 5.38 -0.53
CA ILE A 4 -4.13 4.49 0.62
C ILE A 4 -2.66 4.10 0.65
N ALA A 5 -1.98 4.45 1.74
CA ALA A 5 -0.60 4.03 2.00
C ALA A 5 -0.58 2.77 2.87
N ILE A 6 0.08 1.71 2.38
CA ILE A 6 0.24 0.44 3.10
C ILE A 6 1.71 0.31 3.48
N LEU A 7 2.01 0.58 4.75
CA LEU A 7 3.33 0.28 5.35
C LEU A 7 3.41 -1.23 5.58
N ASN A 8 4.09 -1.93 4.68
CA ASN A 8 4.28 -3.37 4.80
C ASN A 8 5.74 -3.74 4.59
N HIS A 9 6.31 -4.47 5.53
CA HIS A 9 7.61 -5.11 5.34
C HIS A 9 7.38 -6.41 4.56
N MET A 10 7.52 -6.36 3.23
CA MET A 10 7.31 -7.47 2.27
C MET A 10 8.38 -8.59 2.40
N GLY A 11 8.71 -9.00 3.62
CA GLY A 11 9.68 -10.08 3.91
C GLY A 11 9.04 -11.38 4.41
N VAL A 12 7.72 -11.41 4.59
CA VAL A 12 7.00 -12.58 5.12
C VAL A 12 6.20 -13.22 3.98
N TYR A 13 6.68 -14.38 3.49
CA TYR A 13 6.08 -15.15 2.39
C TYR A 13 4.55 -15.34 2.49
N PHE A 14 3.98 -15.38 3.70
CA PHE A 14 2.55 -15.57 3.92
C PHE A 14 1.68 -14.31 3.72
N LYS A 15 2.27 -13.15 3.47
CA LYS A 15 1.53 -11.88 3.33
C LYS A 15 1.35 -11.42 1.89
N GLU A 16 2.03 -12.02 0.91
CA GLU A 16 1.99 -11.52 -0.47
C GLU A 16 0.63 -11.70 -1.13
N GLU A 17 0.04 -12.90 -1.04
CA GLU A 17 -1.24 -13.21 -1.67
C GLU A 17 -2.38 -12.33 -1.12
N PRO A 18 -2.57 -12.21 0.22
CA PRO A 18 -3.62 -11.34 0.76
C PRO A 18 -3.41 -9.85 0.45
N ILE A 19 -2.17 -9.37 0.42
CA ILE A 19 -1.87 -7.97 0.08
C ILE A 19 -2.17 -7.70 -1.39
N ARG A 20 -1.90 -8.65 -2.29
CA ARG A 20 -2.24 -8.55 -3.70
C ARG A 20 -3.75 -8.56 -3.94
N GLU A 21 -4.49 -9.42 -3.24
CA GLU A 21 -5.96 -9.41 -3.28
C GLU A 21 -6.53 -8.08 -2.80
N LEU A 22 -6.01 -7.56 -1.68
CA LEU A 22 -6.39 -6.25 -1.14
C LEU A 22 -6.13 -5.12 -2.15
N HIS A 23 -4.94 -5.09 -2.76
CA HIS A 23 -4.58 -4.10 -3.77
C HIS A 23 -5.59 -4.08 -4.91
N ARG A 24 -5.90 -5.24 -5.50
CA ARG A 24 -6.87 -5.36 -6.60
C ARG A 24 -8.27 -4.93 -6.18
N ALA A 25 -8.69 -5.23 -4.95
CA ALA A 25 -9.99 -4.81 -4.44
C ALA A 25 -10.08 -3.28 -4.30
N LEU A 26 -9.01 -2.65 -3.83
CA LEU A 26 -8.92 -1.19 -3.66
C LEU A 26 -8.84 -0.44 -5.00
N GLU A 27 -8.11 -0.98 -6.00
CA GLU A 27 -8.07 -0.39 -7.35
C GLU A 27 -9.46 -0.37 -8.01
N ARG A 28 -10.26 -1.43 -7.82
CA ARG A 28 -11.66 -1.50 -8.31
C ARG A 28 -12.57 -0.47 -7.66
N LEU A 29 -12.19 0.05 -6.50
CA LEU A 29 -12.89 1.11 -5.79
C LEU A 29 -12.29 2.49 -6.08
N ASN A 30 -11.44 2.60 -7.11
CA ASN A 30 -10.78 3.83 -7.55
C ASN A 30 -9.85 4.45 -6.49
N PHE A 31 -9.26 3.63 -5.62
CA PHE A 31 -8.16 4.06 -4.76
C PHE A 31 -6.82 3.93 -5.47
N GLN A 32 -5.92 4.88 -5.20
CA GLN A 32 -4.51 4.76 -5.54
C GLN A 32 -3.77 4.16 -4.35
N ILE A 33 -3.10 3.01 -4.53
CA ILE A 33 -2.35 2.35 -3.47
C ILE A 33 -0.86 2.67 -3.60
N VAL A 34 -0.22 3.02 -2.49
CA VAL A 34 1.23 3.25 -2.40
C VAL A 34 1.82 2.43 -1.26
N TYR A 35 3.07 2.01 -1.42
CA TYR A 35 3.79 1.18 -0.45
C TYR A 35 5.06 1.89 0.02
N PRO A 36 4.97 2.78 1.02
CA PRO A 36 6.16 3.40 1.61
C PRO A 36 7.04 2.34 2.27
N ASN A 37 8.36 2.45 2.10
CA ASN A 37 9.30 1.53 2.75
C ASN A 37 9.48 1.88 4.23
N ASP A 38 9.36 3.16 4.55
CA ASP A 38 9.55 3.70 5.89
C ASP A 38 8.68 4.95 6.15
N ARG A 39 8.88 5.54 7.32
CA ARG A 39 8.18 6.76 7.74
C ARG A 39 8.52 7.96 6.86
N ASP A 40 9.75 8.07 6.39
CA ASP A 40 10.20 9.26 5.67
C ASP A 40 9.64 9.25 4.24
N ASP A 41 9.49 8.07 3.61
CA ASP A 41 8.71 7.89 2.38
C ASP A 41 7.23 8.25 2.57
N LEU A 42 6.64 7.90 3.72
CA LEU A 42 5.25 8.28 4.03
C LEU A 42 5.08 9.80 4.13
N LEU A 43 6.03 10.50 4.77
CA LEU A 43 5.97 11.95 4.94
C LEU A 43 6.00 12.70 3.59
N LYS A 44 6.80 12.24 2.63
CA LYS A 44 6.87 12.81 1.26
C LYS A 44 5.55 12.74 0.47
N LEU A 45 4.61 11.88 0.88
CA LEU A 45 3.31 11.73 0.22
C LEU A 45 2.26 12.72 0.74
N ILE A 46 2.55 13.40 1.86
CA ILE A 46 1.64 14.31 2.56
C ILE A 46 2.04 15.78 2.36
N GLU A 47 3.30 16.03 1.97
CA GLU A 47 3.79 17.34 1.49
C GLU A 47 3.32 17.64 0.06
#